data_AF-A0A9X8ZZY2-F1
#
_entry.id   AF-A0A9X8ZZY2-F1
#
_cell.length_a   1.000
_cell.length_b   1.000
_cell.length_c   1.000
_cell.angle_alpha   90.00
_cell.angle_beta   90.00
_cell.angle_gamma   90.00
#
_symmetry.space_group_name_H-M   'P 1'
#
loop_
_entity.id
_entity.type
_entity.pdbx_description
1 polymer ?
#
loop_
_entity_poly.entity_id
_entity_poly.type
_entity_poly.pdbx_seq_one_letter_code
_entity_poly.pdbx_strand_id
1 'polypeptide(L)'
;FTIRISNPFAVGQVHGYFGGEPSLHFWKLYTLYVAMTFPADIVWTNRSTPHLVDDMKERLNGILEDHIHFSSYIPKWYQSSEFNK
;
A
#
# COMPACT_ATOMS: atom_id res chain seq x y z
N PHE A 1 7.47 1.79 1.01
CA PHE A 1 8.76 2.48 0.80
C PHE A 1 9.28 2.30 -0.62
N THR A 2 9.52 1.06 -1.07
CA THR A 2 10.09 0.77 -2.40
C THR A 2 9.18 1.11 -3.58
N ILE A 3 7.86 1.03 -3.41
CA ILE A 3 6.84 1.40 -4.43
C ILE A 3 7.10 2.81 -4.99
N ARG A 4 7.39 3.80 -4.13
CA ARG A 4 7.65 5.19 -4.56
C ARG A 4 8.97 5.39 -5.32
N ILE A 5 9.87 4.41 -5.27
CA ILE A 5 11.19 4.46 -5.94
C ILE A 5 11.15 3.65 -7.24
N SER A 6 10.58 2.45 -7.20
CA SER A 6 10.47 1.55 -8.35
C SER A 6 9.36 0.52 -8.15
N ASN A 7 8.27 0.68 -8.89
CA ASN A 7 7.18 -0.30 -8.93
C ASN A 7 7.65 -1.69 -9.38
N PRO A 8 8.46 -1.83 -10.46
CA PRO A 8 8.95 -3.15 -10.88
C PRO A 8 9.76 -3.86 -9.78
N PHE A 9 10.57 -3.12 -9.03
CA PHE A 9 11.33 -3.70 -7.92
C PHE A 9 10.41 -4.19 -6.79
N ALA A 10 9.43 -3.38 -6.38
CA ALA A 10 8.46 -3.76 -5.34
C ALA A 10 7.63 -4.99 -5.77
N VAL A 11 7.22 -5.06 -7.03
CA VAL A 11 6.55 -6.23 -7.62
C VAL A 11 7.45 -7.46 -7.54
N GLY A 12 8.71 -7.34 -7.97
CA GLY A 12 9.70 -8.42 -7.89
C GLY A 12 9.95 -8.92 -6.46
N GLN A 13 9.92 -8.04 -5.46
CA GLN A 13 10.03 -8.44 -4.05
C GLN A 13 8.85 -9.31 -3.61
N VAL A 14 7.62 -8.91 -3.94
CA VAL A 14 6.43 -9.69 -3.61
C VAL A 14 6.44 -11.02 -4.37
N HIS A 15 6.68 -10.97 -5.68
CA HIS A 15 6.70 -12.15 -6.54
C HIS A 15 7.77 -13.16 -6.09
N GLY A 16 8.97 -12.68 -5.75
CA GLY A 16 10.07 -13.50 -5.25
C GLY A 16 9.78 -14.12 -3.88
N TYR A 17 9.10 -13.42 -2.97
CA TYR A 17 8.69 -13.96 -1.67
C TYR A 17 7.73 -15.14 -1.81
N PHE A 18 6.81 -15.08 -2.77
CA PHE A 18 5.85 -16.15 -3.05
C PHE A 18 6.38 -17.22 -4.02
N GLY A 19 7.52 -16.98 -4.67
CA GLY A 19 8.03 -17.83 -5.76
C GLY A 19 7.06 -17.93 -6.94
N GLY A 20 6.23 -16.91 -7.14
CA GLY A 20 5.02 -17.03 -7.95
C GLY A 20 4.03 -15.89 -7.69
N GLU A 21 2.88 -15.95 -8.34
CA GLU A 21 1.80 -14.98 -8.10
C GLU A 21 1.17 -15.20 -6.71
N PRO A 22 1.02 -14.16 -5.87
CA PRO A 22 0.37 -14.29 -4.58
C PRO A 22 -1.12 -14.60 -4.73
N SER A 23 -1.65 -15.39 -3.81
CA SER A 23 -3.09 -15.69 -3.78
C SER A 23 -3.95 -14.45 -3.49
N LEU A 24 -5.21 -14.47 -3.92
CA LEU A 24 -6.19 -13.44 -3.55
C LEU A 24 -6.37 -13.33 -2.02
N HIS A 25 -6.20 -14.43 -1.27
CA HIS A 25 -6.28 -14.41 0.19
C HIS A 25 -5.19 -13.52 0.81
N PHE A 26 -3.97 -13.58 0.29
CA PHE A 26 -2.89 -12.69 0.70
C PHE A 26 -3.28 -11.22 0.46
N TRP A 27 -3.76 -10.89 -0.73
CA TRP A 27 -4.14 -9.52 -1.08
C TRP A 27 -5.27 -8.95 -0.22
N LYS A 28 -6.24 -9.78 0.17
CA LYS A 28 -7.29 -9.40 1.12
C LYS A 28 -6.71 -9.02 2.48
N LEU A 29 -5.81 -9.84 3.02
CA LEU A 29 -5.16 -9.57 4.31
C LEU A 29 -4.25 -8.34 4.21
N TYR A 30 -3.41 -8.27 3.18
CA TYR A 30 -2.54 -7.13 2.92
C TYR A 30 -3.32 -5.81 2.92
N THR A 31 -4.39 -5.74 2.13
CA THR A 31 -5.21 -4.53 1.99
C THR A 31 -5.93 -4.18 3.29
N LEU A 32 -6.41 -5.17 4.04
CA LEU A 32 -6.99 -4.96 5.37
C LEU A 32 -5.95 -4.37 6.36
N TYR A 33 -4.75 -4.96 6.41
CA TYR A 33 -3.68 -4.47 7.29
C TYR A 33 -3.23 -3.05 6.92
N VAL A 34 -3.14 -2.73 5.63
CA VAL A 34 -2.86 -1.37 5.16
C VAL A 34 -3.93 -0.39 5.65
N ALA A 35 -5.23 -0.71 5.46
CA ALA A 35 -6.31 0.16 5.91
C ALA A 35 -6.30 0.39 7.43
N MET A 36 -5.98 -0.65 8.22
CA MET A 36 -5.90 -0.54 9.68
C MET A 36 -4.79 0.36 10.20
N THR A 37 -3.82 0.75 9.35
CA THR A 37 -2.79 1.73 9.75
C THR A 37 -3.34 3.15 9.87
N PHE A 38 -4.44 3.48 9.16
CA PHE A 38 -4.95 4.85 9.07
C PHE A 38 -5.37 5.42 10.43
N PRO A 39 -6.20 4.74 11.25
CA PRO A 39 -6.60 5.30 12.53
C PRO A 39 -5.42 5.54 13.46
N ALA A 40 -4.46 4.59 13.49
CA ALA A 40 -3.26 4.71 14.32
C ALA A 40 -2.39 5.90 13.89
N ASP A 41 -2.16 6.06 12.58
CA ASP A 41 -1.35 7.14 12.01
C ASP A 41 -2.00 8.52 12.24
N ILE A 42 -3.32 8.63 12.04
CA ILE A 42 -4.08 9.85 12.28
C ILE A 42 -4.02 10.27 13.75
N VAL A 43 -4.31 9.34 14.67
CA VAL A 43 -4.30 9.63 16.11
C VAL A 43 -2.91 9.98 16.60
N TRP A 44 -1.89 9.23 16.16
CA TRP A 44 -0.51 9.48 16.53
C TRP A 44 -0.03 10.84 16.03
N THR A 45 -0.24 11.13 14.74
CA THR A 45 0.21 12.40 14.15
C THR A 45 -0.45 13.58 14.83
N ASN A 46 -1.76 13.50 15.09
CA ASN A 46 -2.48 14.59 15.75
C ASN A 46 -2.03 14.82 17.20
N ARG A 47 -1.65 13.78 17.94
CA ARG A 47 -1.25 13.89 19.36
C ARG A 47 0.23 14.18 19.57
N SER A 48 1.08 13.53 18.78
CA SER A 48 2.53 13.47 19.03
C SER A 48 3.32 14.35 18.08
N THR A 49 2.88 14.49 16.83
CA THR A 49 3.63 15.23 15.79
C THR A 49 2.69 16.11 14.93
N PRO A 50 1.97 17.07 15.55
CA PRO A 50 0.94 17.85 14.85
C PRO A 50 1.50 18.70 13.70
N HIS A 51 2.80 19.03 13.71
CA HIS A 51 3.48 19.72 12.61
C HIS A 51 3.65 18.86 11.34
N LEU A 52 3.37 17.55 11.40
CA LEU A 52 3.45 16.60 10.28
C LEU A 52 2.07 16.16 9.76
N VAL A 53 0.99 16.86 10.14
CA VAL A 53 -0.38 16.48 9.73
C VAL A 53 -0.55 16.48 8.22
N ASP A 54 0.03 17.46 7.51
CA ASP A 54 -0.12 17.53 6.06
C ASP A 54 0.69 16.43 5.34
N ASP A 55 1.90 16.11 5.82
CA ASP A 55 2.68 14.97 5.34
C ASP A 55 1.95 13.64 5.55
N MET A 56 1.29 13.49 6.71
CA MET A 56 0.44 12.34 6.98
C MET A 56 -0.73 12.27 5.99
N LYS A 57 -1.42 13.39 5.70
CA LYS A 57 -2.52 13.41 4.72
C LYS A 57 -2.03 13.02 3.33
N GLU A 58 -0.90 13.57 2.88
CA GLU A 58 -0.32 13.24 1.58
C GLU A 58 -0.02 11.74 1.49
N ARG A 59 0.62 11.16 2.52
CA ARG A 59 0.90 9.73 2.60
C ARG A 59 -0.38 8.89 2.55
N LEU A 60 -1.39 9.20 3.36
CA LEU A 60 -2.64 8.44 3.40
C LEU A 60 -3.43 8.55 2.08
N ASN A 61 -3.44 9.72 1.45
CA ASN A 61 -4.04 9.90 0.12
C ASN A 61 -3.31 9.09 -0.96
N GLY A 62 -1.98 9.03 -0.91
CA GLY A 62 -1.20 8.16 -1.79
C GLY A 62 -1.58 6.68 -1.63
N ILE A 63 -1.75 6.22 -0.38
CA ILE A 63 -2.20 4.85 -0.11
C ILE A 63 -3.62 4.61 -0.64
N LEU A 64 -4.53 5.57 -0.47
CA LEU A 64 -5.89 5.48 -1.03
C LEU A 64 -5.84 5.33 -2.55
N GLU A 65 -5.03 6.14 -3.24
CA GLU A 65 -4.89 6.07 -4.69
C GLU A 65 -4.31 4.74 -5.15
N ASP A 66 -3.25 4.26 -4.50
CA ASP A 66 -2.61 2.97 -4.79
C ASP A 66 -3.58 1.80 -4.60
N HIS A 67 -4.52 1.89 -3.66
CA HIS A 67 -5.52 0.87 -3.36
C HIS A 67 -6.89 1.11 -4.01
N ILE A 68 -7.01 2.08 -4.93
CA ILE A 68 -8.28 2.43 -5.58
C ILE A 68 -9.39 2.70 -4.54
N HIS A 69 -9.09 3.48 -3.51
CA HIS A 69 -9.96 3.73 -2.35
C HIS A 69 -10.50 2.43 -1.71
N PHE A 70 -9.69 1.37 -1.70
CA PHE A 70 -10.05 0.04 -1.18
C PHE A 70 -11.21 -0.64 -1.92
N SER A 71 -11.51 -0.23 -3.15
CA SER A 71 -12.49 -0.90 -4.03
C SER A 71 -11.95 -2.18 -4.69
N SER A 72 -10.62 -2.37 -4.66
CA SER A 72 -9.92 -3.58 -5.11
C SER A 72 -9.01 -4.11 -4.02
N TYR A 73 -8.86 -5.44 -3.93
CA TYR A 73 -7.91 -6.08 -3.02
C TYR A 73 -6.47 -6.02 -3.54
N ILE A 74 -6.27 -5.97 -4.84
CA ILE A 74 -4.95 -5.91 -5.46
C ILE A 74 -4.65 -4.43 -5.79
N PRO A 75 -3.56 -3.85 -5.27
CA PRO A 75 -3.20 -2.46 -5.53
C PRO A 75 -2.82 -2.19 -7.00
N LYS A 76 -3.02 -0.94 -7.46
CA LYS A 76 -2.69 -0.47 -8.81
C LYS A 76 -1.23 -0.74 -9.18
N TRP A 77 -0.31 -0.51 -8.25
CA TRP A 77 1.13 -0.68 -8.48
C TRP A 77 1.53 -2.13 -8.75
N TYR A 78 0.75 -3.10 -8.27
CA TYR A 78 0.98 -4.53 -8.57
C TYR A 78 0.34 -4.93 -9.90
N GLN A 79 -0.92 -4.52 -10.14
CA GLN A 79 -1.67 -4.84 -11.37
C GLN A 79 -1.07 -4.24 -12.64
N SER A 80 -0.41 -3.08 -12.52
CA SER A 80 0.16 -2.36 -13.66
C SER A 80 1.50 -2.92 -14.14
N SER A 81 2.03 -3.96 -13.48
CA SER A 81 3.31 -4.56 -13.82
C SER A 81 3.20 -5.55 -14.98
N GLU A 82 4.20 -5.55 -15.86
CA GLU A 82 4.25 -6.47 -17.02
C GLU A 82 4.34 -7.94 -16.63
N PHE A 83 4.65 -8.26 -15.36
CA PHE A 83 4.64 -9.63 -14.83
C PHE A 83 3.22 -10.21 -14.68
N ASN A 84 2.19 -9.35 -14.61
CA ASN A 84 0.79 -9.75 -14.41
C ASN A 84 -0.06 -9.74 -15.70
N LYS A 85 0.53 -9.49 -16.87
CA LYS A 85 -0.12 -9.61 -18.18
C LYS A 85 0.22 -10.94 -18.84
#